data_AF-A0A2N6FB27-F1
#
_entry.id   AF-A0A2N6FB27-F1
#
_cell.length_a   1.000
_cell.length_b   1.000
_cell.length_c   1.000
_cell.angle_alpha   90.00
_cell.angle_beta   90.00
_cell.angle_gamma   90.00
#
_symmetry.space_group_name_H-M   'P 1'
#
loop_
_entity.id
_entity.type
_entity.pdbx_description
1 polymer ?
#
loop_
_entity_poly.entity_id
_entity_poly.type
_entity_poly.pdbx_seq_one_letter_code
_entity_poly.pdbx_strand_id
1 'polypeptide(L)'
;MKKCLLFGFAVCFALSTLMVTGVLAAEDGATLLEKRCSVCHSAERPKSKQKTAEQWDTTVTRMIKKGARLTAEEKQVLVDYLSATYKPE
;
A
#
# COMPACT_ATOMS: atom_id res chain seq x y z
N MET A 1 -55.24 -3.08 -36.09
CA MET A 1 -55.29 -4.54 -35.91
C MET A 1 -53.91 -5.12 -36.19
N LYS A 2 -53.45 -6.00 -35.28
CA LYS A 2 -52.39 -7.02 -35.46
C LYS A 2 -50.94 -6.55 -35.26
N LYS A 3 -50.58 -6.52 -33.97
CA LYS A 3 -49.33 -7.00 -33.37
C LYS A 3 -48.40 -7.75 -34.34
N CYS A 4 -47.21 -7.21 -34.58
CA CYS A 4 -46.02 -8.03 -34.88
C CYS A 4 -45.09 -7.92 -33.67
N LEU A 5 -45.04 -9.03 -32.95
CA LEU A 5 -44.21 -9.30 -31.81
C LEU A 5 -42.90 -9.95 -32.31
N LEU A 6 -41.79 -9.60 -31.66
CA LEU A 6 -40.51 -10.31 -31.58
C LEU A 6 -39.55 -10.19 -32.76
N PHE A 7 -38.39 -9.55 -32.50
CA PHE A 7 -37.02 -10.09 -32.57
C PHE A 7 -36.04 -8.92 -32.72
N GLY A 8 -35.16 -8.72 -31.75
CA GLY A 8 -34.15 -7.66 -31.85
C GLY A 8 -33.41 -7.37 -30.56
N PHE A 9 -32.79 -8.40 -29.98
CA PHE A 9 -31.80 -8.23 -28.93
C PHE A 9 -30.54 -7.63 -29.57
N ALA A 10 -30.48 -6.30 -29.69
CA ALA A 10 -29.30 -5.59 -30.15
C ALA A 10 -28.90 -4.58 -29.08
N VAL A 11 -28.18 -5.12 -28.10
CA VAL A 11 -27.37 -4.41 -27.12
C VAL A 11 -26.48 -3.41 -27.85
N CYS A 12 -26.83 -2.12 -27.80
CA CYS A 12 -25.90 -1.02 -28.03
C CYS A 12 -25.83 -0.21 -26.75
N PHE A 13 -25.38 -0.87 -25.70
CA PHE A 13 -24.88 -0.22 -24.49
C PHE A 13 -23.58 0.48 -24.91
N ALA A 14 -23.70 1.74 -25.33
CA ALA A 14 -22.58 2.58 -25.69
C ALA A 14 -21.59 2.56 -24.53
N LEU A 15 -20.44 1.98 -24.85
CA LEU A 15 -19.31 1.65 -24.02
C LEU A 15 -18.80 2.93 -23.33
N SER A 16 -19.34 3.22 -22.16
CA SER A 16 -18.72 4.11 -21.18
C SER A 16 -17.44 3.42 -20.73
N THR A 17 -16.34 3.70 -21.42
CA THR A 17 -15.00 3.32 -20.98
C THR A 17 -14.74 4.06 -19.67
N LEU A 18 -15.02 3.36 -18.57
CA LEU A 18 -14.43 3.62 -17.27
C LEU A 18 -12.93 3.72 -17.48
N MET A 19 -12.41 4.94 -17.44
CA MET A 19 -11.01 5.19 -17.10
C MET A 19 -10.85 4.72 -15.66
N VAL A 20 -10.61 3.43 -15.46
CA VAL A 20 -10.04 2.94 -14.20
C VAL A 20 -8.61 3.47 -14.21
N THR A 21 -8.44 4.70 -13.74
CA THR A 21 -7.12 5.21 -13.34
C THR A 21 -6.72 4.40 -12.12
N GLY A 22 -6.07 3.26 -12.36
CA GLY A 22 -5.33 2.52 -11.36
C GLY A 22 -4.11 3.32 -10.93
N VAL A 23 -4.31 4.39 -10.17
CA VAL A 23 -3.31 4.76 -9.16
C VAL A 23 -3.37 3.61 -8.18
N LEU A 24 -2.37 2.72 -8.22
CA LEU A 24 -2.11 1.81 -7.12
C LEU A 24 -2.09 2.68 -5.87
N ALA A 25 -3.10 2.55 -5.01
CA ALA A 25 -3.15 3.31 -3.77
C ALA A 25 -1.82 3.07 -3.04
N ALA A 26 -1.09 4.13 -2.75
CA ALA A 26 0.12 4.02 -1.95
C ALA A 26 -0.27 3.33 -0.64
N GLU A 27 0.40 2.23 -0.31
CA GLU A 27 0.12 1.51 0.92
C GLU A 27 0.48 2.41 2.11
N ASP A 28 -0.38 2.46 3.12
CA ASP A 28 -0.10 3.22 4.33
C ASP A 28 1.06 2.59 5.13
N GLY A 29 1.70 3.39 5.99
CA GLY A 29 2.88 2.96 6.72
C GLY A 29 2.64 1.81 7.71
N ALA A 30 1.43 1.69 8.29
CA ALA A 30 1.11 0.57 9.17
C ALA A 30 0.99 -0.73 8.36
N THR A 31 0.33 -0.67 7.21
CA THR A 31 0.25 -1.79 6.26
C THR A 31 1.63 -2.20 5.74
N LEU A 32 2.49 -1.24 5.40
CA LEU A 32 3.87 -1.52 4.98
C LEU A 32 4.68 -2.18 6.09
N LEU A 33 4.53 -1.73 7.34
CA LEU A 33 5.20 -2.35 8.48
C LEU A 33 4.83 -3.84 8.59
N GLU A 34 3.54 -4.16 8.53
CA GLU A 34 3.08 -5.54 8.63
C GLU A 34 3.50 -6.37 7.43
N LYS A 35 3.33 -5.88 6.19
CA LYS A 35 3.61 -6.67 4.98
C LYS A 35 5.09 -6.83 4.68
N ARG A 36 5.90 -5.79 4.93
CA ARG A 36 7.32 -5.77 4.54
C ARG A 36 8.25 -6.22 5.66
N CYS A 37 7.92 -5.95 6.92
CA CYS A 37 8.83 -6.18 8.04
C CYS A 37 8.56 -7.48 8.82
N SER A 38 7.41 -8.14 8.60
CA SER A 38 7.08 -9.43 9.24
C SER A 38 7.69 -10.65 8.54
N VAL A 39 8.26 -10.48 7.34
CA VAL A 39 8.74 -11.58 6.48
C VAL A 39 9.88 -12.39 7.11
N CYS A 40 10.79 -11.73 7.85
CA CYS A 40 11.96 -12.39 8.45
C CYS A 40 11.86 -12.55 9.98
N HIS A 41 11.08 -11.69 10.65
CA HIS A 41 10.86 -11.71 12.09
C HIS A 41 9.62 -10.88 12.43
N SER A 42 9.05 -11.04 13.62
CA SER A 42 7.84 -10.29 14.03
C SER A 42 7.99 -8.77 13.90
N ALA A 43 6.92 -8.12 13.41
CA ALA A 43 6.76 -6.67 13.36
C ALA A 43 6.60 -6.04 14.76
N GLU A 44 6.47 -6.82 15.84
CA GLU A 44 6.47 -6.29 17.21
C GLU A 44 7.83 -5.71 17.64
N ARG A 45 8.92 -6.12 16.98
CA ARG A 45 10.25 -5.59 17.25
C ARG A 45 10.34 -4.08 17.07
N PRO A 46 9.96 -3.49 15.93
CA PRO A 46 9.89 -2.03 15.81
C PRO A 46 8.82 -1.40 16.71
N LYS A 47 7.66 -2.02 16.93
CA LYS A 47 6.60 -1.43 17.80
C LYS A 47 7.01 -1.25 19.27
N SER A 48 7.97 -2.05 19.73
CA SER A 48 8.54 -1.98 21.09
C SER A 48 9.73 -1.01 21.22
N LYS A 49 9.97 -0.15 20.24
CA LYS A 49 11.07 0.82 20.24
C LYS A 49 10.53 2.21 19.98
N GLN A 50 11.15 3.21 20.60
CA GLN A 50 10.97 4.61 20.28
C GLN A 50 12.26 5.15 19.68
N LYS A 51 12.18 5.85 18.54
CA LYS A 51 13.34 6.35 17.79
C LYS A 51 13.01 7.64 17.05
N THR A 52 14.01 8.48 16.83
CA THR A 52 13.88 9.64 15.93
C THR A 52 13.72 9.18 14.47
N ALA A 53 13.29 10.07 13.58
CA ALA A 53 13.17 9.78 12.14
C ALA A 53 14.49 9.27 11.53
N GLU A 54 15.62 9.89 11.87
CA GLU A 54 16.95 9.49 11.39
C GLU A 54 17.36 8.08 11.88
N GLN A 55 17.03 7.77 13.14
CA GLN A 55 17.28 6.44 13.71
C GLN A 55 16.35 5.36 13.10
N TRP A 56 15.12 5.72 12.74
CA TRP A 56 14.22 4.86 12.01
C TRP A 56 14.70 4.62 10.58
N ASP A 57 15.13 5.67 9.86
CA ASP A 57 15.72 5.53 8.53
C ASP A 57 16.91 4.57 8.53
N THR A 58 17.82 4.75 9.49
CA THR A 58 18.98 3.87 9.68
C THR A 58 18.54 2.42 9.91
N THR A 59 17.48 2.22 10.72
CA THR A 59 16.94 0.89 11.01
C THR A 59 16.35 0.24 9.76
N VAL A 60 15.50 0.96 9.02
CA VAL A 60 14.84 0.46 7.81
C VAL A 60 15.88 0.18 6.72
N THR A 61 16.84 1.09 6.51
CA THR A 61 17.98 0.91 5.59
C THR A 61 18.77 -0.35 5.92
N ARG A 62 19.04 -0.59 7.21
CA ARG A 62 19.71 -1.82 7.65
C ARG A 62 18.89 -3.07 7.37
N MET A 63 17.56 -3.02 7.48
CA MET A 63 16.69 -4.17 7.13
C MET A 63 16.64 -4.41 5.63
N ILE A 64 16.63 -3.35 4.81
CA ILE A 64 16.72 -3.46 3.35
C ILE A 64 18.03 -4.14 2.95
N LYS A 65 19.17 -3.73 3.55
CA LYS A 65 20.48 -4.39 3.34
C LYS A 65 20.48 -5.87 3.76
N LYS A 66 19.57 -6.28 4.64
CA LYS A 66 19.40 -7.68 5.08
C LYS A 66 18.36 -8.46 4.26
N GLY A 67 17.72 -7.82 3.28
CA GLY A 67 16.79 -8.48 2.36
C GLY A 67 15.33 -8.03 2.45
N ALA A 68 14.99 -7.07 3.33
CA ALA A 68 13.66 -6.47 3.29
C ALA A 68 13.46 -5.74 1.94
N ARG A 69 12.32 -5.99 1.29
CA ARG A 69 12.03 -5.43 -0.03
C ARG A 69 11.07 -4.26 0.12
N LEU A 70 11.59 -3.06 -0.04
CA LEU A 70 10.82 -1.82 -0.12
C LEU A 70 11.34 -0.98 -1.30
N THR A 71 10.47 -0.25 -1.98
CA THR A 71 10.90 0.85 -2.86
C THR A 71 11.41 2.04 -2.04
N ALA A 72 11.98 3.05 -2.69
CA ALA A 72 12.41 4.28 -2.02
C ALA A 72 11.21 5.03 -1.41
N GLU A 73 10.08 5.04 -2.13
CA GLU A 73 8.83 5.68 -1.73
C GLU A 73 8.21 4.93 -0.54
N GLU A 74 8.13 3.59 -0.60
CA GLU A 74 7.63 2.78 0.52
C GLU A 74 8.52 2.93 1.76
N LYS A 75 9.84 3.00 1.58
CA LYS A 75 10.78 3.29 2.67
C LYS A 75 10.44 4.62 3.33
N GLN A 76 10.24 5.67 2.55
CA GLN A 76 9.92 7.00 3.08
C GLN A 76 8.60 6.97 3.87
N VAL A 77 7.53 6.43 3.28
CA VAL A 77 6.22 6.29 3.95
C VAL A 77 6.33 5.50 5.25
N LEU A 78 7.10 4.41 5.26
CA LEU A 78 7.31 3.62 6.47
C LEU A 78 8.10 4.38 7.55
N VAL A 79 9.15 5.11 7.18
CA VAL A 79 9.95 5.91 8.13
C VAL A 79 9.11 7.04 8.73
N ASP A 80 8.29 7.70 7.91
CA ASP A 80 7.39 8.76 8.37
C ASP A 80 6.36 8.21 9.36
N TYR A 81 5.74 7.08 9.04
CA TYR A 81 4.81 6.40 9.95
C TYR A 81 5.48 5.97 11.26
N LEU A 82 6.65 5.32 11.20
CA LEU A 82 7.36 4.84 12.38
C LEU A 82 7.80 6.00 13.28
N SER A 83 8.26 7.10 12.69
CA SER A 83 8.72 8.27 13.45
C SER A 83 7.58 9.11 14.00
N ALA A 84 6.40 9.12 13.36
CA ALA A 84 5.21 9.76 13.92
C ALA A 84 4.62 8.94 15.07
N THR A 85 4.61 7.61 14.95
CA THR A 85 3.93 6.68 15.87
C THR A 85 4.80 6.27 17.05
N TYR A 86 6.09 6.04 16.81
CA TYR A 86 7.05 5.50 17.77
C TYR A 86 8.24 6.45 17.97
N LYS A 87 7.93 7.69 18.38
CA LYS A 87 8.92 8.73 18.72
C LYS A 87 9.35 8.65 20.20
N PRO A 88 10.55 9.16 20.55
CA PRO A 88 10.92 9.41 21.93
C PRO A 88 9.97 10.42 22.58
N GLU A 89 9.78 10.32 23.89
CA GLU A 89 9.12 11.36 24.70
C GLU A 89 9.88 12.68 24.68
#